data_AF-A0A2D4GMP8-F1
#
_entry.id   AF-A0A2D4GMP8-F1
#
_cell.length_a   1.000
_cell.length_b   1.000
_cell.length_c   1.000
_cell.angle_alpha   90.00
_cell.angle_beta   90.00
_cell.angle_gamma   90.00
#
_symmetry.space_group_name_H-M   'P 1'
#
loop_
_entity.id
_entity.type
_entity.pdbx_description
1 polymer ?
#
loop_
_entity_poly.entity_id
_entity_poly.type
_entity_poly.pdbx_seq_one_letter_code
_entity_poly.pdbx_strand_id
1 'polypeptide(L)'
;EVRWLSRGKILSRLFALRKEVKSFFQQQNNLKFQKLLSDDEWVAKLAYLADIFSLLSDLNISLQGQLKDVFTLRGKMDAFQRKILLWQMRLAEKDLQMFSNFDDYMREKDVNWQVVTIVQQHLQSLTESFGRYYPKKEDPRHGNMWIIDPFAAKIEDCNLSMNEKESLIDLSSNDRLKAKFQSPISKPHFWLSVKSEYPLLSEKAMKILIQFSTTYLCEKTFSSVTAIKTQYSSWLEIKTALRLVVTSLEPKIHKLISNKQEQISC
;
A
#
# COMPACT_ATOMS: atom_id res chain seq x y z
N GLU A 1 1.41 -1.91 15.15
CA GLU A 1 2.63 -1.75 14.33
C GLU A 1 2.71 -2.91 13.35
N VAL A 2 2.84 -2.65 12.05
CA VAL A 2 2.92 -3.71 11.03
C VAL A 2 4.30 -4.35 11.13
N ARG A 3 4.36 -5.62 11.56
CA ARG A 3 5.57 -6.35 12.00
C ARG A 3 6.74 -6.40 11.02
N TRP A 4 6.53 -6.10 9.75
CA TRP A 4 7.58 -6.13 8.74
C TRP A 4 8.13 -4.72 8.42
N LEU A 5 7.35 -3.66 8.64
CA LEU A 5 7.84 -2.27 8.58
C LEU A 5 8.91 -2.03 9.66
N SER A 6 8.76 -2.68 10.83
CA SER A 6 9.79 -2.64 11.87
C SER A 6 11.07 -3.37 11.45
N ARG A 7 10.97 -4.46 10.68
CA ARG A 7 12.15 -5.20 10.19
C ARG A 7 12.99 -4.39 9.20
N GLY A 8 12.37 -3.66 8.28
CA GLY A 8 13.08 -2.77 7.37
C GLY A 8 13.83 -1.67 8.11
N LYS A 9 13.15 -1.01 9.06
CA LYS A 9 13.77 0.02 9.93
C LYS A 9 14.93 -0.52 10.75
N ILE A 10 14.82 -1.74 11.26
CA ILE A 10 15.91 -2.41 12.01
C ILE A 10 17.13 -2.61 11.10
N LEU A 11 16.95 -3.07 9.86
CA LEU A 11 18.05 -3.28 8.92
C LEU A 11 18.76 -1.96 8.56
N SER A 12 18.00 -0.90 8.26
CA SER A 12 18.57 0.42 7.99
C SER A 12 19.33 0.96 9.20
N ARG A 13 18.80 0.78 10.41
CA ARG A 13 19.48 1.20 11.65
C ARG A 13 20.73 0.39 11.94
N LEU A 14 20.69 -0.93 11.73
CA LEU A 14 21.83 -1.82 11.89
C LEU A 14 22.95 -1.46 10.92
N PHE A 15 22.62 -1.17 9.65
CA PHE A 15 23.60 -0.75 8.66
C PHE A 15 24.22 0.61 9.01
N ALA A 16 23.41 1.58 9.47
CA ALA A 16 23.90 2.88 9.89
C ALA A 16 24.86 2.80 11.09
N LEU A 17 24.56 1.94 12.08
CA LEU A 17 25.35 1.77 13.30
C LEU A 17 26.36 0.60 13.21
N ARG A 18 26.67 0.12 12.01
CA ARG A 18 27.45 -1.11 11.82
C ARG A 18 28.83 -1.07 12.50
N LYS A 19 29.46 0.11 12.58
CA LYS A 19 30.79 0.29 13.19
C LYS A 19 30.71 0.20 14.71
N GLU A 20 29.72 0.84 15.31
CA GLU A 20 29.44 0.83 16.74
C GLU A 20 29.01 -0.56 17.20
N VAL A 21 28.12 -1.21 16.43
CA VAL A 21 27.67 -2.58 16.70
C VAL A 21 28.83 -3.57 16.61
N LYS A 22 29.74 -3.39 15.65
CA LYS A 22 30.97 -4.19 15.56
C LYS A 22 31.85 -4.01 16.81
N SER A 23 32.06 -2.77 17.25
CA SER A 23 32.85 -2.46 18.45
C SER A 23 32.22 -3.07 19.72
N PHE A 24 30.89 -2.99 19.84
CA PHE A 24 30.16 -3.65 20.92
C PHE A 24 30.39 -5.17 20.95
N PHE A 25 30.30 -5.85 19.79
CA PHE A 25 30.54 -7.29 19.74
C PHE A 25 32.00 -7.68 20.02
N GLN A 26 32.96 -6.82 19.73
CA GLN A 26 34.36 -7.01 20.13
C GLN A 26 34.50 -7.00 21.65
N GLN A 27 33.86 -6.04 22.33
CA GLN A 27 33.88 -5.95 23.80
C GLN A 27 33.22 -7.16 24.47
N GLN A 28 32.17 -7.70 23.84
CA GLN A 28 31.45 -8.88 24.34
C GLN A 28 32.13 -10.22 23.96
N ASN A 29 33.33 -10.20 23.37
CA ASN A 29 34.03 -11.38 22.85
C ASN A 29 33.17 -12.23 21.89
N ASN A 30 32.22 -11.61 21.18
CA ASN A 30 31.36 -12.31 20.23
C ASN A 30 32.01 -12.39 18.85
N LEU A 31 32.91 -13.35 18.70
CA LEU A 31 33.70 -13.57 17.50
C LEU A 31 32.85 -13.84 16.24
N LYS A 32 31.65 -14.42 16.39
CA LYS A 32 30.78 -14.74 15.25
C LYS A 32 30.27 -13.47 14.56
N PHE A 33 29.66 -12.56 15.31
CA PHE A 33 29.12 -11.33 14.72
C PHE A 33 30.21 -10.33 14.33
N GLN A 34 31.33 -10.32 15.06
CA GLN A 34 32.50 -9.53 14.67
C GLN A 34 33.03 -9.95 13.29
N LYS A 35 33.13 -11.25 13.02
CA LYS A 35 33.58 -11.76 11.70
C LYS A 35 32.63 -11.33 10.60
N LEU A 36 31.32 -11.42 10.80
CA LEU A 36 30.31 -10.99 9.82
C LEU A 36 30.41 -9.49 9.51
N LEU A 37 30.55 -8.63 10.53
CA LEU A 37 30.70 -7.17 10.34
C LEU A 37 32.12 -6.76 9.90
N SER A 38 33.02 -7.72 9.71
CA SER A 38 34.34 -7.50 9.11
C SER A 38 34.42 -8.00 7.67
N ASP A 39 33.44 -8.79 7.24
CA ASP A 39 33.32 -9.29 5.88
C ASP A 39 32.59 -8.25 5.01
N ASP A 40 33.35 -7.62 4.10
CA ASP A 40 32.82 -6.57 3.23
C ASP A 40 31.72 -7.08 2.29
N GLU A 41 31.75 -8.34 1.84
CA GLU A 41 30.65 -8.90 1.05
C GLU A 41 29.38 -9.06 1.87
N TRP A 42 29.52 -9.44 3.14
CA TRP A 42 28.38 -9.56 4.05
C TRP A 42 27.76 -8.19 4.35
N VAL A 43 28.59 -7.18 4.61
CA VAL A 43 28.12 -5.81 4.86
C VAL A 43 27.49 -5.20 3.62
N ALA A 44 28.00 -5.50 2.42
CA ALA A 44 27.37 -5.09 1.16
C ALA A 44 25.98 -5.71 1.00
N LYS A 45 25.81 -7.01 1.30
CA LYS A 45 24.49 -7.67 1.32
C LYS A 45 23.55 -7.01 2.34
N LEU A 46 24.05 -6.62 3.51
CA LEU A 46 23.26 -5.89 4.51
C LEU A 46 22.83 -4.50 4.00
N ALA A 47 23.71 -3.77 3.30
CA ALA A 47 23.40 -2.47 2.69
C ALA A 47 22.23 -2.59 1.70
N TYR A 48 22.33 -3.57 0.79
CA TYR A 48 21.26 -3.88 -0.15
C TYR A 48 19.95 -4.25 0.55
N LEU A 49 20.01 -5.09 1.59
CA LEU A 49 18.83 -5.46 2.37
C LEU A 49 18.19 -4.24 3.02
N ALA A 50 18.97 -3.30 3.55
CA ALA A 50 18.43 -2.06 4.09
C ALA A 50 17.66 -1.26 3.01
N ASP A 51 18.22 -1.14 1.80
CA ASP A 51 17.60 -0.39 0.70
C ASP A 51 16.31 -1.07 0.18
N ILE A 52 16.36 -2.36 -0.18
CA ILE A 52 15.19 -3.05 -0.74
C ILE A 52 14.03 -3.13 0.25
N PHE A 53 14.31 -3.30 1.54
CA PHE A 53 13.26 -3.27 2.56
C PHE A 53 12.69 -1.86 2.76
N SER A 54 13.49 -0.80 2.60
CA SER A 54 12.97 0.57 2.59
C SER A 54 12.01 0.78 1.42
N LEU A 55 12.39 0.35 0.21
CA LEU A 55 11.56 0.45 -0.99
C LEU A 55 10.24 -0.35 -0.87
N LEU A 56 10.30 -1.54 -0.30
CA LEU A 56 9.11 -2.36 -0.01
C LEU A 56 8.23 -1.70 1.06
N SER A 57 8.83 -1.11 2.09
CA SER A 57 8.13 -0.35 3.13
C SER A 57 7.37 0.83 2.52
N ASP A 58 8.02 1.60 1.65
CA ASP A 58 7.39 2.73 0.95
C ASP A 58 6.23 2.28 0.06
N LEU A 59 6.40 1.17 -0.67
CA LEU A 59 5.31 0.56 -1.41
C LEU A 59 4.12 0.30 -0.47
N ASN A 60 4.32 -0.41 0.63
CA ASN A 60 3.23 -0.75 1.53
C ASN A 60 2.58 0.46 2.20
N ILE A 61 3.34 1.46 2.64
CA ILE A 61 2.77 2.73 3.13
C ILE A 61 1.91 3.34 2.03
N SER A 62 2.37 3.30 0.78
CA SER A 62 1.59 3.78 -0.36
C SER A 62 0.33 2.93 -0.62
N LEU A 63 0.25 1.68 -0.17
CA LEU A 63 -0.95 0.83 -0.25
C LEU A 63 -1.92 1.10 0.91
N GLN A 64 -1.39 1.47 2.07
CA GLN A 64 -2.16 1.78 3.27
C GLN A 64 -2.89 3.12 3.14
N GLY A 65 -4.09 3.22 3.72
CA GLY A 65 -4.89 4.45 3.72
C GLY A 65 -6.38 4.18 3.55
N GLN A 66 -7.21 5.14 3.92
CA GLN A 66 -8.65 5.04 3.77
C GLN A 66 -9.06 5.26 2.30
N LEU A 67 -10.12 4.56 1.87
CA LEU A 67 -10.80 4.75 0.58
C LEU A 67 -9.94 4.54 -0.68
N LYS A 68 -8.87 3.74 -0.59
CA LYS A 68 -8.12 3.32 -1.79
C LYS A 68 -8.87 2.20 -2.50
N ASP A 69 -9.39 2.50 -3.69
CA ASP A 69 -10.02 1.51 -4.55
C ASP A 69 -9.01 0.47 -5.07
N VAL A 70 -9.52 -0.72 -5.43
CA VAL A 70 -8.72 -1.86 -5.86
C VAL A 70 -7.86 -1.54 -7.10
N PHE A 71 -8.32 -0.64 -7.96
CA PHE A 71 -7.63 -0.22 -9.17
C PHE A 71 -6.40 0.61 -8.86
N THR A 72 -6.52 1.55 -7.92
CA THR A 72 -5.44 2.41 -7.45
C THR A 72 -4.33 1.57 -6.82
N LEU A 73 -4.69 0.56 -6.04
CA LEU A 73 -3.72 -0.39 -5.52
C LEU A 73 -3.05 -1.13 -6.67
N ARG A 74 -3.82 -1.77 -7.56
CA ARG A 74 -3.23 -2.49 -8.70
C ARG A 74 -2.23 -1.64 -9.50
N GLY A 75 -2.56 -0.38 -9.75
CA GLY A 75 -1.65 0.57 -10.42
C GLY A 75 -0.33 0.80 -9.66
N LYS A 76 -0.36 0.86 -8.34
CA LYS A 76 0.85 0.97 -7.49
C LYS A 76 1.70 -0.29 -7.54
N MET A 77 1.08 -1.47 -7.53
CA MET A 77 1.78 -2.76 -7.66
C MET A 77 2.47 -2.86 -9.01
N ASP A 78 1.77 -2.55 -10.10
CA ASP A 78 2.35 -2.56 -11.44
C ASP A 78 3.49 -1.54 -11.59
N ALA A 79 3.35 -0.36 -10.98
CA ALA A 79 4.42 0.64 -10.97
C ALA A 79 5.66 0.11 -10.26
N PHE A 80 5.50 -0.58 -9.14
CA PHE A 80 6.61 -1.19 -8.41
C PHE A 80 7.25 -2.34 -9.20
N GLN A 81 6.45 -3.23 -9.81
CA GLN A 81 6.98 -4.29 -10.68
C GLN A 81 7.78 -3.73 -11.86
N ARG A 82 7.30 -2.65 -12.49
CA ARG A 82 8.05 -1.96 -13.56
C ARG A 82 9.36 -1.34 -13.05
N LYS A 83 9.37 -0.80 -11.82
CA LYS A 83 10.61 -0.33 -11.19
C LYS A 83 11.60 -1.48 -10.98
N ILE A 84 11.17 -2.65 -10.52
CA ILE A 84 12.04 -3.82 -10.37
C ILE A 84 12.68 -4.21 -11.71
N LEU A 85 11.89 -4.28 -12.79
CA LEU A 85 12.41 -4.57 -14.13
C LEU A 85 13.45 -3.53 -14.58
N LEU A 86 13.19 -2.25 -14.35
CA LEU A 86 14.15 -1.17 -14.61
C LEU A 86 15.44 -1.36 -13.80
N TRP A 87 15.34 -1.69 -12.50
CA TRP A 87 16.50 -1.93 -11.65
C TRP A 87 17.33 -3.12 -12.13
N GLN A 88 16.70 -4.21 -12.60
CA GLN A 88 17.43 -5.33 -13.20
C GLN A 88 18.24 -4.91 -14.43
N MET A 89 17.68 -4.07 -15.30
CA MET A 89 18.40 -3.52 -16.46
C MET A 89 19.59 -2.66 -16.02
N ARG A 90 19.38 -1.75 -15.05
CA ARG A 90 20.44 -0.87 -14.52
C ARG A 90 21.57 -1.64 -13.86
N LEU A 91 21.26 -2.69 -13.11
CA LEU A 91 22.28 -3.56 -12.51
C LEU A 91 23.16 -4.23 -13.58
N ALA A 92 22.61 -4.57 -14.75
CA ALA A 92 23.39 -5.13 -15.86
C ALA A 92 24.33 -4.08 -16.49
N GLU A 93 23.94 -2.81 -16.46
CA GLU A 93 24.76 -1.64 -16.86
C GLU A 93 25.75 -1.19 -15.78
N LYS A 94 25.86 -1.93 -14.66
CA LYS A 94 26.66 -1.59 -13.47
C LYS A 94 26.23 -0.28 -12.78
N ASP A 95 24.99 0.14 -12.96
CA ASP A 95 24.39 1.26 -12.26
C ASP A 95 23.63 0.76 -11.03
N LEU A 96 24.06 1.20 -9.83
CA LEU A 96 23.51 0.78 -8.54
C LEU A 96 22.70 1.89 -7.83
N GLN A 97 22.48 3.05 -8.48
CA GLN A 97 21.93 4.26 -7.83
C GLN A 97 20.58 4.08 -7.12
N MET A 98 19.79 3.08 -7.54
CA MET A 98 18.51 2.77 -6.92
C MET A 98 18.62 2.23 -5.49
N PHE A 99 19.80 1.72 -5.12
CA PHE A 99 20.12 1.20 -3.79
C PHE A 99 21.25 2.05 -3.21
N SER A 100 20.92 3.22 -2.64
CA SER A 100 21.91 4.22 -2.24
C SER A 100 22.93 3.71 -1.23
N ASN A 101 22.49 2.98 -0.19
CA ASN A 101 23.43 2.43 0.80
C ASN A 101 24.34 1.37 0.17
N PHE A 102 23.80 0.54 -0.73
CA PHE A 102 24.57 -0.47 -1.43
C PHE A 102 25.57 0.13 -2.41
N ASP A 103 25.14 1.10 -3.22
CA ASP A 103 25.99 1.83 -4.16
C ASP A 103 27.14 2.56 -3.46
N ASP A 104 26.84 3.30 -2.39
CA ASP A 104 27.87 3.98 -1.59
C ASP A 104 28.87 2.97 -1.02
N TYR A 105 28.40 1.85 -0.48
CA TYR A 105 29.28 0.82 0.09
C TYR A 105 30.18 0.15 -0.97
N MET A 106 29.61 -0.18 -2.14
CA MET A 106 30.35 -0.77 -3.25
C MET A 106 31.39 0.20 -3.86
N ARG A 107 31.20 1.52 -3.69
CA ARG A 107 32.19 2.54 -4.08
C ARG A 107 33.28 2.75 -3.03
N GLU A 108 32.95 2.65 -1.75
CA GLU A 108 33.89 2.82 -0.65
C GLU A 108 34.81 1.60 -0.42
N LYS A 109 34.36 0.40 -0.81
CA LYS A 109 35.02 -0.87 -0.49
C LYS A 109 35.29 -1.69 -1.75
N ASP A 110 36.40 -2.42 -1.74
CA ASP A 110 36.74 -3.38 -2.79
C ASP A 110 35.96 -4.68 -2.60
N VAL A 111 34.65 -4.63 -2.91
CA VAL A 111 33.73 -5.76 -2.78
C VAL A 111 33.67 -6.53 -4.09
N ASN A 112 33.70 -7.87 -4.00
CA ASN A 112 33.51 -8.73 -5.15
C ASN A 112 32.15 -8.49 -5.83
N TRP A 113 32.17 -8.26 -7.15
CA TRP A 113 30.97 -8.02 -7.95
C TRP A 113 29.99 -9.21 -7.99
N GLN A 114 30.39 -10.38 -7.52
CA GLN A 114 29.49 -11.52 -7.30
C GLN A 114 28.28 -11.16 -6.41
N VAL A 115 28.43 -10.20 -5.49
CA VAL A 115 27.30 -9.70 -4.68
C VAL A 115 26.20 -9.09 -5.56
N VAL A 116 26.57 -8.39 -6.65
CA VAL A 116 25.60 -7.80 -7.59
C VAL A 116 24.83 -8.89 -8.33
N THR A 117 25.47 -10.02 -8.67
CA THR A 117 24.77 -11.17 -9.27
C THR A 117 23.72 -11.75 -8.32
N ILE A 118 24.02 -11.84 -7.02
CA ILE A 118 23.05 -12.27 -6.00
C ILE A 118 21.88 -11.29 -5.92
N VAL A 119 22.15 -9.98 -5.99
CA VAL A 119 21.12 -8.93 -6.03
C VAL A 119 20.21 -9.09 -7.25
N GLN A 120 20.77 -9.30 -8.44
CA GLN A 120 20.00 -9.53 -9.67
C GLN A 120 19.10 -10.76 -9.56
N GLN A 121 19.62 -11.87 -9.06
CA GLN A 121 18.84 -13.10 -8.82
C GLN A 121 17.70 -12.85 -7.84
N HIS A 122 17.95 -12.13 -6.75
CA HIS A 122 16.91 -11.77 -5.79
C HIS A 122 15.80 -10.92 -6.43
N LEU A 123 16.13 -9.93 -7.26
CA LEU A 123 15.13 -9.12 -7.96
C LEU A 123 14.32 -9.93 -8.96
N GLN A 124 14.91 -10.95 -9.59
CA GLN A 124 14.19 -11.88 -10.45
C GLN A 124 13.18 -12.69 -9.64
N SER A 125 13.61 -13.31 -8.54
CA SER A 125 12.72 -14.05 -7.64
C SER A 125 11.62 -13.15 -7.05
N LEU A 126 11.92 -11.89 -6.76
CA LEU A 126 10.94 -10.91 -6.29
C LEU A 126 9.89 -10.62 -7.38
N THR A 127 10.32 -10.43 -8.63
CA THR A 127 9.41 -10.23 -9.78
C THR A 127 8.47 -11.41 -9.96
N GLU A 128 9.00 -12.64 -9.93
CA GLU A 128 8.23 -13.88 -10.01
C GLU A 128 7.23 -14.01 -8.85
N SER A 129 7.65 -13.64 -7.63
CA SER A 129 6.80 -13.65 -6.44
C SER A 129 5.62 -12.69 -6.61
N PHE A 130 5.86 -11.45 -7.05
CA PHE A 130 4.78 -10.51 -7.36
C PHE A 130 3.85 -11.04 -8.45
N GLY A 131 4.39 -11.69 -9.49
CA GLY A 131 3.60 -12.31 -10.55
C GLY A 131 2.70 -13.45 -10.06
N ARG A 132 3.15 -14.21 -9.04
CA ARG A 132 2.39 -15.28 -8.41
C ARG A 132 1.27 -14.75 -7.50
N TYR A 133 1.56 -13.73 -6.69
CA TYR A 133 0.59 -13.16 -5.75
C TYR A 133 -0.41 -12.20 -6.41
N TYR A 134 -0.04 -11.58 -7.54
CA TYR A 134 -0.86 -10.62 -8.27
C TYR A 134 -0.92 -10.96 -9.76
N PRO A 135 -1.50 -12.12 -10.12
CA PRO A 135 -1.50 -12.59 -11.49
C PRO A 135 -2.28 -11.64 -12.39
N LYS A 136 -1.84 -11.50 -13.65
CA LYS A 136 -2.46 -10.56 -14.62
C LYS A 136 -3.92 -10.93 -14.96
N LYS A 137 -4.27 -12.21 -14.92
CA LYS A 137 -5.63 -12.71 -15.16
C LYS A 137 -6.65 -12.26 -14.10
N GLU A 138 -6.20 -11.95 -12.88
CA GLU A 138 -7.03 -11.48 -11.78
C GLU A 138 -6.94 -9.96 -11.61
N ASP A 139 -6.40 -9.26 -12.62
CA ASP A 139 -6.33 -7.81 -12.58
C ASP A 139 -7.75 -7.23 -12.68
N PRO A 140 -8.21 -6.54 -11.62
CA PRO A 140 -9.58 -6.05 -11.51
C PRO A 140 -9.95 -5.06 -12.60
N ARG A 141 -8.97 -4.48 -13.30
CA ARG A 141 -9.17 -3.51 -14.38
C ARG A 141 -9.69 -4.15 -15.67
N HIS A 142 -9.41 -5.43 -15.93
CA HIS A 142 -9.95 -6.13 -17.10
C HIS A 142 -11.47 -6.15 -17.02
N GLY A 143 -12.16 -5.67 -18.05
CA GLY A 143 -13.63 -5.58 -18.04
C GLY A 143 -14.23 -4.39 -17.30
N ASN A 144 -13.44 -3.67 -16.50
CA ASN A 144 -13.92 -2.70 -15.52
C ASN A 144 -13.31 -1.30 -15.68
N MET A 145 -12.63 -1.04 -16.80
CA MET A 145 -12.02 0.28 -17.06
C MET A 145 -13.04 1.41 -17.03
N TRP A 146 -14.29 1.11 -17.42
CA TRP A 146 -15.42 2.04 -17.35
C TRP A 146 -15.73 2.54 -15.93
N ILE A 147 -15.32 1.82 -14.88
CA ILE A 147 -15.49 2.27 -13.48
C ILE A 147 -14.46 3.35 -13.13
N ILE A 148 -13.26 3.25 -13.72
CA ILE A 148 -12.14 4.16 -13.50
C ILE A 148 -12.35 5.44 -14.29
N ASP A 149 -12.72 5.30 -15.57
CA ASP A 149 -13.04 6.40 -16.46
C ASP A 149 -14.14 5.96 -17.44
N PRO A 150 -15.42 6.27 -17.14
CA PRO A 150 -16.52 5.91 -18.01
C PRO A 150 -16.52 6.70 -19.33
N PHE A 151 -15.77 7.80 -19.44
CA PHE A 151 -15.75 8.67 -20.61
C PHE A 151 -14.63 8.31 -21.60
N ALA A 152 -13.64 7.51 -21.17
CA ALA A 152 -12.54 7.02 -22.01
C ALA A 152 -12.53 5.49 -22.20
N ALA A 153 -13.46 4.77 -21.58
CA ALA A 153 -13.50 3.32 -21.65
C ALA A 153 -13.93 2.81 -23.04
N LYS A 154 -13.26 1.75 -23.50
CA LYS A 154 -13.65 1.00 -24.69
C LYS A 154 -14.83 0.09 -24.36
N ILE A 155 -15.95 0.30 -25.03
CA ILE A 155 -17.21 -0.41 -24.76
C ILE A 155 -17.10 -1.91 -25.13
N GLU A 156 -16.28 -2.26 -26.11
CA GLU A 156 -16.07 -3.67 -26.49
C GLU A 156 -15.44 -4.47 -25.34
N ASP A 157 -14.47 -3.87 -24.65
CA ASP A 157 -13.68 -4.49 -23.58
C ASP A 157 -14.42 -4.55 -22.23
N CYS A 158 -15.62 -3.96 -22.12
CA CYS A 158 -16.38 -3.88 -20.88
C CYS A 158 -17.15 -5.18 -20.58
N ASN A 159 -17.04 -5.66 -19.34
CA ASN A 159 -17.77 -6.82 -18.83
C ASN A 159 -19.21 -6.44 -18.41
N LEU A 160 -19.98 -5.98 -19.40
CA LEU A 160 -21.33 -5.45 -19.27
C LEU A 160 -22.25 -6.16 -20.27
N SER A 161 -23.52 -6.31 -19.91
CA SER A 161 -24.59 -6.75 -20.83
C SER A 161 -24.90 -5.67 -21.87
N MET A 162 -25.62 -6.00 -22.94
CA MET A 162 -25.91 -5.05 -24.02
C MET A 162 -26.62 -3.79 -23.50
N ASN A 163 -27.66 -3.94 -22.67
CA ASN A 163 -28.40 -2.81 -22.10
C ASN A 163 -27.51 -1.91 -21.23
N GLU A 164 -26.54 -2.50 -20.51
CA GLU A 164 -25.59 -1.74 -19.69
C GLU A 164 -24.55 -1.02 -20.54
N LYS A 165 -24.14 -1.61 -21.67
CA LYS A 165 -23.26 -0.95 -22.65
C LYS A 165 -23.96 0.25 -23.29
N GLU A 166 -25.22 0.12 -23.68
CA GLU A 166 -26.05 1.23 -24.17
C GLU A 166 -26.18 2.34 -23.11
N SER A 167 -26.51 1.95 -21.87
CA SER A 167 -26.56 2.90 -20.74
C SER A 167 -25.23 3.62 -20.50
N LEU A 168 -24.10 2.93 -20.71
CA LEU A 168 -22.77 3.51 -20.58
C LEU A 168 -22.46 4.48 -21.73
N ILE A 169 -22.94 4.21 -22.95
CA ILE A 169 -22.85 5.12 -24.09
C ILE A 169 -23.62 6.41 -23.80
N ASP A 170 -24.84 6.30 -23.29
CA ASP A 170 -25.64 7.47 -22.91
C ASP A 170 -24.97 8.29 -21.80
N LEU A 171 -24.43 7.61 -20.76
CA LEU A 171 -23.71 8.26 -19.66
C LEU A 171 -22.44 8.97 -20.15
N SER A 172 -21.65 8.31 -21.00
CA SER A 172 -20.38 8.82 -21.52
C SER A 172 -20.54 9.97 -22.52
N SER A 173 -21.71 10.06 -23.18
CA SER A 173 -22.07 11.16 -24.06
C SER A 173 -22.61 12.39 -23.31
N ASN A 174 -22.79 12.30 -21.99
CA ASN A 174 -23.36 13.37 -21.18
C ASN A 174 -22.27 14.33 -20.65
N ASP A 175 -22.13 15.49 -21.30
CA ASP A 175 -21.13 16.51 -20.93
C ASP A 175 -21.28 17.03 -19.50
N ARG A 176 -22.51 17.10 -18.96
CA ARG A 176 -22.76 17.50 -17.56
C ARG A 176 -22.16 16.49 -16.60
N LEU A 177 -22.33 15.19 -16.88
CA LEU A 177 -21.73 14.13 -16.07
C LEU A 177 -20.20 14.10 -16.22
N LYS A 178 -19.68 14.39 -17.42
CA LYS A 178 -18.24 14.50 -17.66
C LYS A 178 -17.61 15.63 -16.85
N ALA A 179 -18.20 16.83 -16.87
CA ALA A 179 -17.76 17.95 -16.06
C ALA A 179 -17.84 17.63 -14.56
N LYS A 180 -18.92 16.96 -14.13
CA LYS A 180 -19.07 16.50 -12.73
C LYS A 180 -18.00 15.48 -12.35
N PHE A 181 -17.63 14.56 -13.23
CA PHE A 181 -16.58 13.57 -13.00
C PHE A 181 -15.19 14.20 -12.87
N GLN A 182 -14.92 15.27 -13.63
CA GLN A 182 -13.67 16.03 -13.56
C GLN A 182 -13.56 16.93 -12.33
N SER A 183 -14.68 17.21 -11.65
CA SER A 183 -14.70 17.93 -10.37
C SER A 183 -14.03 17.09 -9.26
N PRO A 184 -13.66 17.67 -8.10
CA PRO A 184 -12.98 16.95 -7.01
C PRO A 184 -13.93 16.03 -6.22
N ILE A 185 -14.69 15.19 -6.92
CA ILE A 185 -15.54 14.14 -6.37
C ILE A 185 -14.79 12.81 -6.42
N SER A 186 -14.87 12.01 -5.36
CA SER A 186 -14.30 10.65 -5.39
C SER A 186 -15.13 9.74 -6.30
N LYS A 187 -14.50 8.73 -6.91
CA LYS A 187 -15.19 7.78 -7.81
C LYS A 187 -16.43 7.14 -7.17
N PRO A 188 -16.40 6.65 -5.90
CA PRO A 188 -17.61 6.11 -5.28
C PRO A 188 -18.74 7.13 -5.18
N HIS A 189 -18.42 8.39 -4.89
CA HIS A 189 -19.43 9.46 -4.81
C HIS A 189 -20.00 9.81 -6.19
N PHE A 190 -19.18 9.80 -7.24
CA PHE A 190 -19.68 9.96 -8.61
C PHE A 190 -20.69 8.86 -8.96
N TRP A 191 -20.32 7.58 -8.77
CA TRP A 191 -21.18 6.44 -9.06
C TRP A 191 -22.47 6.43 -8.24
N LEU A 192 -22.42 6.86 -6.97
CA LEU A 192 -23.63 7.06 -6.16
C LEU A 192 -24.52 8.18 -6.71
N SER A 193 -23.93 9.26 -7.23
CA SER A 193 -24.67 10.42 -7.72
C SER A 193 -25.43 10.17 -9.02
N VAL A 194 -24.99 9.19 -9.82
CA VAL A 194 -25.66 8.78 -11.07
C VAL A 194 -26.65 7.63 -10.85
N LYS A 195 -26.80 7.14 -9.62
CA LYS A 195 -27.64 5.96 -9.30
C LYS A 195 -29.11 6.13 -9.69
N SER A 196 -29.65 7.35 -9.63
CA SER A 196 -31.04 7.62 -10.00
C SER A 196 -31.28 7.50 -11.51
N GLU A 197 -30.31 7.90 -12.33
CA GLU A 197 -30.40 7.88 -13.79
C GLU A 197 -29.87 6.54 -14.37
N TYR A 198 -28.83 5.98 -13.77
CA TYR A 198 -28.12 4.77 -14.22
C TYR A 198 -27.92 3.75 -13.09
N PRO A 199 -29.00 3.13 -12.57
CA PRO A 199 -28.96 2.27 -11.39
C PRO A 199 -28.08 1.03 -11.56
N LEU A 200 -28.14 0.36 -12.72
CA LEU A 200 -27.39 -0.87 -13.00
C LEU A 200 -25.88 -0.63 -13.01
N LEU A 201 -25.44 0.43 -13.70
CA LEU A 201 -24.03 0.83 -13.75
C LEU A 201 -23.52 1.25 -12.38
N SER A 202 -24.30 2.08 -11.67
CA SER A 202 -23.98 2.48 -10.30
C SER A 202 -23.79 1.29 -9.36
N GLU A 203 -24.72 0.32 -9.39
CA GLU A 203 -24.64 -0.85 -8.52
C GLU A 203 -23.41 -1.72 -8.81
N LYS A 204 -23.12 -1.98 -10.09
CA LYS A 204 -21.92 -2.75 -10.50
C LYS A 204 -20.63 -2.03 -10.11
N ALA A 205 -20.54 -0.74 -10.38
CA ALA A 205 -19.38 0.06 -10.01
C ALA A 205 -19.15 0.03 -8.49
N MET A 206 -20.22 0.23 -7.71
CA MET A 206 -20.15 0.22 -6.26
C MET A 206 -19.76 -1.15 -5.71
N LYS A 207 -20.25 -2.27 -6.26
CA LYS A 207 -19.85 -3.63 -5.85
C LYS A 207 -18.34 -3.88 -5.91
N ILE A 208 -17.62 -3.21 -6.80
CA ILE A 208 -16.16 -3.29 -6.91
C ILE A 208 -15.49 -2.23 -6.03
N LEU A 209 -15.98 -0.99 -6.06
CA LEU A 209 -15.37 0.13 -5.34
C LEU A 209 -15.47 0.02 -3.81
N ILE A 210 -16.49 -0.66 -3.27
CA ILE A 210 -16.67 -0.84 -1.82
C ILE A 210 -15.79 -1.95 -1.22
N GLN A 211 -15.15 -2.77 -2.06
CA GLN A 211 -14.37 -3.89 -1.57
C GLN A 211 -13.15 -3.39 -0.80
N PHE A 212 -12.95 -3.91 0.40
CA PHE A 212 -11.75 -3.64 1.18
C PHE A 212 -10.54 -4.22 0.48
N SER A 213 -9.81 -3.34 -0.20
CA SER A 213 -8.73 -3.75 -1.09
C SER A 213 -7.41 -4.01 -0.34
N THR A 214 -7.37 -3.73 0.98
CA THR A 214 -6.26 -4.07 1.89
C THR A 214 -6.79 -4.51 3.25
N THR A 215 -5.95 -5.20 4.01
CA THR A 215 -6.17 -5.49 5.44
C THR A 215 -6.00 -4.27 6.33
N TYR A 216 -5.68 -3.07 5.78
CA TYR A 216 -5.38 -1.87 6.57
C TYR A 216 -6.50 -1.53 7.56
N LEU A 217 -7.77 -1.58 7.13
CA LEU A 217 -8.88 -1.30 8.04
C LEU A 217 -9.02 -2.38 9.11
N CYS A 218 -8.77 -3.65 8.78
CA CYS A 218 -8.70 -4.73 9.78
C CYS A 218 -7.56 -4.47 10.78
N GLU A 219 -6.35 -4.16 10.31
CA GLU A 219 -5.18 -3.88 11.15
C GLU A 219 -5.35 -2.63 12.02
N LYS A 220 -5.95 -1.57 11.47
CA LYS A 220 -6.33 -0.36 12.22
C LYS A 220 -7.35 -0.70 13.30
N THR A 221 -8.37 -1.49 12.95
CA THR A 221 -9.40 -1.96 13.90
C THR A 221 -8.76 -2.76 15.02
N PHE A 222 -7.92 -3.76 14.70
CA PHE A 222 -7.20 -4.55 15.71
C PHE A 222 -6.29 -3.70 16.59
N SER A 223 -5.49 -2.80 16.00
CA SER A 223 -4.62 -1.90 16.77
C SER A 223 -5.43 -1.00 17.71
N SER A 224 -6.60 -0.54 17.25
CA SER A 224 -7.53 0.27 18.06
C SER A 224 -8.17 -0.55 19.17
N VAL A 225 -8.58 -1.80 18.92
CA VAL A 225 -9.05 -2.73 19.96
C VAL A 225 -7.99 -2.93 21.02
N THR A 226 -6.74 -3.19 20.63
CA THR A 226 -5.64 -3.38 21.57
C THR A 226 -5.44 -2.12 22.41
N ALA A 227 -5.39 -0.94 21.80
CA ALA A 227 -5.24 0.33 22.53
C ALA A 227 -6.40 0.58 23.52
N ILE A 228 -7.65 0.41 23.07
CA ILE A 228 -8.85 0.58 23.91
C ILE A 228 -8.84 -0.43 25.07
N LYS A 229 -8.48 -1.69 24.80
CA LYS A 229 -8.42 -2.74 25.82
C LYS A 229 -7.29 -2.52 26.82
N THR A 230 -6.16 -1.94 26.41
CA THR A 230 -5.05 -1.60 27.31
C THR A 230 -5.35 -0.34 28.15
N GLN A 231 -6.14 0.60 27.63
CA GLN A 231 -6.38 1.90 28.28
C GLN A 231 -7.68 1.98 29.09
N TYR A 232 -8.74 1.25 28.71
CA TYR A 232 -10.09 1.40 29.27
C TYR A 232 -10.70 0.08 29.79
N SER A 233 -9.86 -0.80 30.34
CA SER A 233 -10.07 -2.23 30.65
C SER A 233 -11.39 -2.71 31.29
N SER A 234 -12.39 -1.88 31.58
CA SER A 234 -13.68 -2.33 32.14
C SER A 234 -14.94 -1.48 31.81
N TRP A 235 -14.86 -0.40 31.03
CA TRP A 235 -15.99 0.57 30.96
C TRP A 235 -16.60 0.86 29.59
N LEU A 236 -16.05 0.35 28.48
CA LEU A 236 -16.56 0.71 27.14
C LEU A 236 -17.06 -0.50 26.34
N GLU A 237 -18.26 -0.36 25.76
CA GLU A 237 -18.76 -1.29 24.76
C GLU A 237 -17.91 -1.19 23.48
N ILE A 238 -17.06 -2.20 23.29
CA ILE A 238 -16.02 -2.25 22.25
C ILE A 238 -16.59 -1.98 20.85
N LYS A 239 -17.80 -2.46 20.55
CA LYS A 239 -18.46 -2.32 19.24
C LYS A 239 -18.70 -0.86 18.86
N THR A 240 -19.17 -0.05 19.79
CA THR A 240 -19.51 1.36 19.58
C THR A 240 -18.24 2.21 19.47
N ALA A 241 -17.24 1.91 20.30
CA ALA A 241 -15.90 2.50 20.25
C ALA A 241 -15.21 2.28 18.90
N LEU A 242 -15.24 1.04 18.41
CA LEU A 242 -14.60 0.68 17.15
C LEU A 242 -15.23 1.38 15.96
N ARG A 243 -16.56 1.52 15.95
CA ARG A 243 -17.26 2.25 14.89
C ARG A 243 -16.79 3.70 14.81
N LEU A 244 -16.57 4.35 15.95
CA LEU A 244 -16.04 5.71 16.04
C LEU A 244 -14.60 5.83 15.54
N VAL A 245 -13.71 4.90 15.88
CA VAL A 245 -12.28 4.97 15.54
C VAL A 245 -11.97 4.56 14.09
N VAL A 246 -12.79 3.66 13.53
CA VAL A 246 -12.58 3.12 12.19
C VAL A 246 -13.26 4.00 11.13
N THR A 247 -14.37 4.66 11.46
CA THR A 247 -15.05 5.57 10.53
C THR A 247 -14.39 6.94 10.51
N SER A 248 -14.45 7.62 9.37
CA SER A 248 -14.12 9.04 9.22
C SER A 248 -15.32 9.95 9.50
N LEU A 249 -16.40 9.39 10.08
CA LEU A 249 -17.61 10.12 10.38
C LEU A 249 -17.39 10.93 11.66
N GLU A 250 -17.41 12.25 11.53
CA GLU A 250 -17.41 13.11 12.71
C GLU A 250 -18.72 12.91 13.47
N PRO A 251 -18.65 12.50 14.75
CA PRO A 251 -19.84 12.42 15.58
C PRO A 251 -20.41 13.84 15.71
N LYS A 252 -21.71 14.00 15.46
CA LYS A 252 -22.40 15.29 15.65
C LYS A 252 -22.64 15.54 17.14
N ILE A 253 -21.57 15.73 17.91
CA ILE A 253 -21.58 15.84 19.37
C ILE A 253 -22.50 16.98 19.82
N HIS A 254 -22.47 18.13 19.13
CA HIS A 254 -23.37 19.25 19.45
C HIS A 254 -24.86 18.90 19.32
N LYS A 255 -25.23 18.09 18.33
CA LYS A 255 -26.62 17.63 18.15
C LYS A 255 -27.03 16.58 19.20
N LEU A 256 -26.06 15.82 19.72
CA LEU A 256 -26.29 14.87 20.81
C LEU A 256 -26.45 15.60 22.15
N ILE A 257 -25.64 16.64 22.39
CA ILE A 257 -25.73 17.48 23.60
C ILE A 257 -27.05 18.25 23.60
N SER A 258 -27.46 18.85 22.47
CA SER A 258 -28.73 19.59 22.38
C SER A 258 -29.98 18.73 22.61
N ASN A 259 -29.89 17.42 22.39
CA ASN A 259 -30.99 16.48 22.55
C ASN A 259 -30.99 15.79 23.92
N LYS A 260 -30.01 16.09 24.79
CA LYS A 260 -29.94 15.51 26.13
C LYS A 260 -30.83 16.33 27.06
N GLN A 261 -31.94 15.75 27.52
CA GLN A 261 -32.74 16.37 28.59
C GLN A 261 -31.91 16.42 29.87
N GLU A 262 -31.81 17.61 30.46
CA GLU A 262 -31.23 17.81 31.78
C GLU A 262 -32.11 17.05 32.79
N GLN A 263 -31.52 16.11 33.52
CA GLN A 263 -32.17 15.58 34.72
C GLN A 263 -32.12 16.68 35.78
N ILE A 264 -33.25 17.34 35.97
CA ILE A 264 -33.47 18.22 37.12
C ILE A 264 -33.40 17.31 38.36
N SER A 265 -32.36 17.48 39.16
CA SER A 265 -32.24 16.80 40.44
C SER A 265 -33.17 17.50 41.42
N CYS A 266 -34.19 16.79 41.94
CA CYS A 266 -34.97 17.25 43.10
C CYS A 266 -34.16 17.13 44.38
#